data_AF-A0AAJ1JUS5-F1
#
_entry.id   AF-A0AAJ1JUS5-F1
#
_cell.length_a   1.000
_cell.length_b   1.000
_cell.length_c   1.000
_cell.angle_alpha   90.00
_cell.angle_beta   90.00
_cell.angle_gamma   90.00
#
_symmetry.space_group_name_H-M   'P 1'
#
loop_
_entity.id
_entity.type
_entity.pdbx_description
1 polymer ?
#
loop_
_entity_poly.entity_id
_entity_poly.type
_entity_poly.pdbx_seq_one_letter_code
_entity_poly.pdbx_strand_id
1 'polypeptide(L)'
;MSKGKQYTNEFKLDAVNYRLTHQELTTAQCANNLGVGKSTLSKWIATFKNEGSIATRGSGNYQSDEVKETARLRKELKDTQDALNILKKAMGILSKD
;
A
#
# COMPACT_ATOMS: atom_id res chain seq x y z
N MET A 1 12.90 -26.16 4.06
CA MET A 1 12.18 -25.15 3.25
C MET A 1 13.01 -23.87 3.27
N SER A 2 13.66 -23.50 2.17
CA SER A 2 14.39 -22.23 2.10
C SER A 2 13.40 -21.05 2.13
N LYS A 3 13.67 -20.03 2.96
CA LYS A 3 12.86 -18.82 2.97
C LYS A 3 13.03 -18.12 1.62
N GLY A 4 11.95 -17.98 0.86
CA GLY A 4 11.95 -17.25 -0.40
C GLY A 4 12.37 -15.79 -0.19
N LYS A 5 13.15 -15.25 -1.13
CA LYS A 5 13.61 -13.86 -1.11
C LYS A 5 12.39 -12.93 -1.07
N GLN A 6 12.31 -12.10 -0.02
CA GLN A 6 11.24 -11.11 0.15
C GLN A 6 11.63 -9.82 -0.57
N TYR A 7 10.64 -9.18 -1.18
CA TYR A 7 10.81 -7.90 -1.87
C TYR A 7 9.78 -6.92 -1.32
N THR A 8 10.18 -5.66 -1.16
CA THR A 8 9.29 -4.57 -0.75
C THR A 8 8.20 -4.34 -1.80
N ASN A 9 7.07 -3.74 -1.40
CA ASN A 9 6.01 -3.39 -2.35
C ASN A 9 6.50 -2.39 -3.40
N GLU A 10 7.25 -1.39 -2.96
CA GLU A 10 7.90 -0.38 -3.82
C GLU A 10 8.76 -1.03 -4.89
N PHE A 11 9.67 -1.93 -4.51
CA PHE A 11 10.52 -2.63 -5.47
C PHE A 11 9.72 -3.44 -6.49
N LYS A 12 8.61 -4.07 -6.07
CA LYS A 12 7.75 -4.82 -7.00
C LYS A 12 7.05 -3.90 -7.99
N LEU A 13 6.55 -2.75 -7.52
CA LEU A 13 5.90 -1.75 -8.37
C LEU A 13 6.91 -1.15 -9.36
N ASP A 14 8.10 -0.80 -8.89
CA ASP A 14 9.19 -0.30 -9.74
C ASP A 14 9.62 -1.34 -10.77
N ALA A 15 9.72 -2.62 -10.38
CA ALA A 15 10.04 -3.71 -11.30
C ALA A 15 8.98 -3.88 -12.40
N VAL A 16 7.69 -3.74 -12.07
CA VAL A 16 6.61 -3.75 -13.06
C VAL A 16 6.67 -2.51 -13.94
N ASN A 17 6.85 -1.33 -13.35
CA ASN A 17 6.96 -0.06 -14.09
C ASN A 17 8.15 -0.06 -15.04
N TYR A 18 9.30 -0.60 -14.62
CA TYR A 18 10.49 -0.79 -15.44
C TYR A 18 10.16 -1.61 -16.69
N ARG A 19 9.42 -2.72 -16.55
CA ARG A 19 8.98 -3.52 -17.71
C ARG A 19 7.99 -2.77 -18.60
N LEU A 20 7.09 -1.96 -18.04
CA LEU A 20 6.09 -1.21 -18.81
C LEU A 20 6.69 -0.05 -19.60
N THR A 21 7.72 0.59 -19.04
CA THR A 21 8.45 1.71 -19.65
C THR A 21 9.49 1.26 -20.68
N HIS A 22 10.04 0.05 -20.53
CA HIS A 22 11.01 -0.53 -21.46
C HIS A 22 10.34 -1.62 -22.30
N GLN A 23 9.58 -1.21 -23.31
CA GLN A 23 8.83 -2.13 -24.18
C GLN A 23 9.74 -2.91 -25.13
N GLU A 24 10.91 -2.36 -25.44
CA GLU A 24 11.98 -2.95 -26.24
C GLU A 24 12.65 -4.15 -25.55
N LEU A 25 12.58 -4.21 -24.21
CA LEU A 25 13.14 -5.31 -23.45
C LEU A 25 12.10 -6.42 -23.23
N THR A 26 12.56 -7.65 -23.40
CA THR A 26 11.77 -8.82 -23.02
C THR A 26 11.66 -8.91 -21.50
N THR A 27 10.58 -9.53 -21.01
CA THR A 27 10.41 -9.78 -19.56
C THR A 27 11.58 -10.57 -18.96
N ALA A 28 12.27 -11.39 -19.76
CA ALA A 28 13.47 -12.12 -19.33
C ALA A 28 14.68 -11.18 -19.13
N GLN A 29 14.91 -10.24 -20.06
CA GLN A 29 15.96 -9.24 -19.92
C GLN A 29 15.69 -8.31 -18.75
N CYS A 30 14.45 -7.81 -18.59
CA CYS A 30 14.10 -6.99 -17.43
C CYS A 30 14.32 -7.75 -16.11
N ALA A 31 13.94 -9.03 -16.06
CA ALA A 31 14.15 -9.86 -14.88
C ALA A 31 15.64 -10.03 -14.55
N ASN A 32 16.48 -10.26 -15.57
CA ASN A 32 17.93 -10.36 -15.40
C ASN A 32 18.54 -9.04 -14.91
N ASN A 33 18.14 -7.90 -15.50
CA ASN A 33 18.63 -6.57 -15.10
C ASN A 33 18.28 -6.25 -13.64
N LEU A 34 17.11 -6.67 -13.18
CA LEU A 34 16.61 -6.47 -11.83
C LEU A 34 17.10 -7.55 -10.83
N GLY A 35 17.81 -8.58 -11.29
CA GLY A 35 18.27 -9.69 -10.45
C GLY A 35 17.12 -10.52 -9.86
N VAL A 36 15.97 -10.59 -10.54
CA VAL A 36 14.78 -11.34 -10.13
C VAL A 36 14.51 -12.50 -11.07
N GLY A 37 13.81 -13.54 -10.58
CA GLY A 37 13.36 -14.63 -11.45
C GLY A 37 12.33 -14.14 -12.47
N LYS A 38 12.44 -14.57 -13.73
CA LYS A 38 11.47 -14.26 -14.80
C LYS A 38 10.03 -14.57 -14.39
N SER A 39 9.80 -15.74 -13.79
CA SER A 39 8.46 -16.15 -13.32
C SER A 39 7.93 -15.26 -12.20
N THR A 40 8.81 -14.72 -11.36
CA THR A 40 8.47 -13.75 -10.31
C THR A 40 8.01 -12.43 -10.93
N LEU A 41 8.77 -11.88 -11.87
CA LEU A 41 8.41 -10.64 -12.55
C LEU A 41 7.11 -10.80 -13.35
N SER A 42 6.94 -11.91 -14.07
CA SER A 42 5.69 -12.21 -14.79
C SER A 42 4.48 -12.26 -13.86
N LYS A 43 4.60 -12.85 -12.67
CA LYS A 43 3.53 -12.87 -11.67
C LYS A 43 3.18 -11.46 -11.20
N TRP A 44 4.17 -10.63 -10.87
CA TRP A 44 3.93 -9.25 -10.45
C TRP A 44 3.21 -8.42 -11.51
N ILE A 45 3.60 -8.54 -12.77
CA ILE A 45 2.92 -7.88 -13.89
C ILE A 45 1.47 -8.36 -14.01
N ALA A 46 1.23 -9.66 -13.90
CA ALA A 46 -0.11 -10.23 -13.99
C ALA A 46 -1.00 -9.75 -12.83
N THR A 47 -0.51 -9.77 -11.59
CA THR A 47 -1.23 -9.26 -10.42
C THR A 47 -1.53 -7.77 -10.56
N PHE A 48 -0.54 -6.97 -10.96
CA PHE A 48 -0.73 -5.53 -11.18
C PHE A 48 -1.81 -5.24 -12.24
N LYS A 49 -1.84 -5.99 -13.34
CA LYS A 49 -2.86 -5.81 -14.40
C LYS A 49 -4.27 -6.19 -13.96
N ASN A 50 -4.42 -7.19 -13.09
CA ASN A 50 -5.74 -7.65 -12.64
C ASN A 50 -6.28 -6.82 -11.47
N GLU A 51 -5.43 -6.44 -10.52
CA GLU A 51 -5.84 -5.85 -9.24
C GLU A 51 -5.46 -4.36 -9.12
N GLY A 52 -4.71 -3.80 -10.07
CA GLY A 52 -4.13 -2.46 -9.97
C GLY A 52 -3.07 -2.31 -8.87
N SER A 53 -2.75 -3.40 -8.17
CA SER A 53 -1.81 -3.44 -7.06
C SER A 53 -1.11 -4.80 -7.02
N ILE A 54 0.01 -4.90 -6.30
CA ILE A 54 0.75 -6.16 -6.16
C ILE A 54 0.61 -6.64 -4.71
N ALA A 55 -0.33 -7.57 -4.48
CA ALA A 55 -0.55 -8.12 -3.15
C ALA A 55 0.69 -8.88 -2.64
N THR A 56 1.20 -8.49 -1.48
CA THR A 56 2.27 -9.21 -0.77
C THR A 56 1.69 -10.41 -0.03
N ARG A 57 1.68 -11.59 -0.65
CA ARG A 57 1.26 -12.88 -0.01
C ARG A 57 2.21 -13.39 1.10
N GLY A 58 2.95 -12.50 1.77
CA GLY A 58 3.97 -12.87 2.78
C GLY A 58 4.19 -11.87 3.90
N SER A 59 3.47 -10.75 3.89
CA SER A 59 3.53 -9.77 4.98
C SER A 59 2.36 -10.02 5.92
N GLY A 60 2.49 -11.03 6.78
CA GLY A 60 1.66 -11.13 7.99
C GLY A 60 1.90 -9.98 8.98
N ASN A 61 2.66 -8.94 8.60
CA ASN A 61 2.93 -7.80 9.46
C ASN A 61 3.33 -6.58 8.62
N TYR A 62 2.46 -5.56 8.62
CA TYR A 62 2.70 -4.17 8.20
C TYR A 62 2.71 -3.91 6.68
N GLN A 63 1.51 -3.66 6.11
CA GLN A 63 1.38 -2.42 5.35
C GLN A 63 1.89 -1.31 6.28
N SER A 64 2.98 -0.66 5.86
CA SER A 64 3.83 0.33 6.56
C SER A 64 3.26 0.89 7.85
N ASP A 65 4.06 0.99 8.92
CA ASP A 65 3.69 1.67 10.18
C ASP A 65 3.02 3.03 9.93
N GLU A 66 3.38 3.72 8.85
CA GLU A 66 2.74 4.93 8.36
C GLU A 66 1.24 4.77 8.05
N VAL A 67 0.80 3.69 7.40
CA VAL A 67 -0.60 3.45 7.06
C VAL A 67 -1.42 3.12 8.31
N LYS A 68 -0.83 2.34 9.23
CA LYS A 68 -1.46 2.07 10.53
C LYS A 68 -1.58 3.35 11.36
N GLU A 69 -0.54 4.16 11.40
CA GLU A 69 -0.56 5.44 12.10
C GLU A 69 -1.52 6.41 11.43
N THR A 70 -1.59 6.44 10.10
CA THR A 70 -2.58 7.26 9.37
C THR A 70 -4.02 6.85 9.72
N ALA A 71 -4.29 5.55 9.80
CA ALA A 71 -5.61 5.04 10.20
C ALA A 71 -5.93 5.38 11.67
N ARG A 72 -4.95 5.26 12.57
CA ARG A 72 -5.08 5.64 13.98
C ARG A 72 -5.34 7.14 14.15
N LEU A 73 -4.51 7.98 13.52
CA LEU A 73 -4.61 9.44 13.55
C LEU A 73 -5.95 9.92 12.96
N ARG A 74 -6.43 9.31 11.86
CA ARG A 74 -7.75 9.63 11.29
C ARG A 74 -8.89 9.31 12.25
N LYS A 75 -8.78 8.20 13.00
CA LYS A 75 -9.78 7.84 14.01
C LYS A 75 -9.76 8.82 15.18
N GLU A 76 -8.58 9.14 15.70
CA GLU A 76 -8.39 10.07 16.82
C GLU A 76 -8.88 11.49 16.47
N LEU A 77 -8.62 11.96 15.25
CA LEU A 77 -9.16 13.23 14.73
C LEU A 77 -10.70 13.22 14.65
N LYS A 78 -11.30 12.10 14.26
CA LYS A 78 -12.76 12.00 14.18
C LYS A 78 -13.39 12.02 15.57
N ASP A 79 -12.87 11.22 16.49
CA ASP A 79 -13.38 11.12 17.86
C ASP A 79 -13.30 12.47 18.59
N THR A 80 -12.21 13.22 18.41
CA THR A 80 -12.05 14.57 18.96
C THR A 80 -12.99 15.60 18.32
N GLN A 81 -13.18 15.55 17.00
CA GLN A 81 -14.11 16.44 16.31
C GLN A 81 -15.57 16.18 16.71
N ASP A 82 -15.94 14.92 16.90
CA ASP A 82 -17.28 14.53 17.36
C ASP A 82 -17.52 15.00 18.80
N ALA A 83 -16.54 14.85 19.69
CA ALA A 83 -16.61 15.39 21.06
C ALA A 83 -16.80 16.92 21.06
N LEU A 84 -16.05 17.65 20.24
CA LEU A 84 -16.21 19.11 20.09
C LEU A 84 -17.60 19.49 19.58
N ASN A 85 -18.15 18.73 18.62
CA ASN A 85 -19.48 18.99 18.08
C ASN A 85 -20.57 18.76 19.13
N ILE A 86 -20.44 17.75 19.98
CA ILE A 86 -21.36 17.49 21.10
C ILE A 86 -21.31 18.65 22.10
N LEU A 87 -20.11 19.08 22.50
CA LEU A 87 -19.94 20.20 23.44
C LEU A 87 -20.52 21.51 22.89
N LYS A 88 -20.26 21.83 21.62
CA LYS A 88 -20.84 23.01 20.96
C LYS A 88 -22.36 22.97 20.92
N LYS A 89 -22.95 21.80 20.63
CA LYS A 89 -24.42 21.63 20.65
C LYS A 89 -24.99 21.85 22.06
N ALA A 90 -24.35 21.30 23.09
CA ALA A 90 -24.79 21.48 24.47
C ALA A 90 -24.74 22.96 24.91
N MET A 91 -23.65 23.67 24.60
CA MET A 91 -23.55 25.11 24.86
C MET A 91 -24.61 25.91 24.09
N GLY A 92 -24.85 25.59 22.82
CA GLY A 92 -25.86 26.27 22.01
C GLY A 92 -27.30 26.06 22.47
N ILE A 93 -27.58 24.97 23.21
CA ILE A 93 -28.86 24.74 23.89
C ILE A 93 -28.93 25.62 25.15
N LEU A 94 -27.87 25.62 25.96
CA LEU A 94 -27.81 26.39 27.22
C LEU A 94 -27.88 27.91 27.01
N SER A 95 -27.40 28.44 25.88
CA SER A 95 -27.46 29.88 25.56
C SER A 95 -28.78 30.33 24.91
N LYS A 96 -29.74 29.44 24.70
CA LYS A 96 -31.04 29.74 24.07
C LYS A 96 -32.21 29.82 25.06
N ASP A 97 -31.93 29.62 26.35
CA ASP A 97 -32.82 29.93 27.47
C ASP A 97 -32.46 31.30 28.06
#